data_AF-A0A4Q6EWG9-F1
#
_entry.id   AF-A0A4Q6EWG9-F1
#
_cell.length_a   1.000
_cell.length_b   1.000
_cell.length_c   1.000
_cell.angle_alpha   90.00
_cell.angle_beta   90.00
_cell.angle_gamma   90.00
#
_symmetry.space_group_name_H-M   'P 1'
#
loop_
_entity.id
_entity.type
_entity.pdbx_description
1 polymer ?
#
loop_
_entity_poly.entity_id
_entity_poly.type
_entity_poly.pdbx_seq_one_letter_code
_entity_poly.pdbx_strand_id
1 'polypeptide(L)'
;MVVYLYRWKLKAGREPEFKASWALVTQALRQNCGSKGSRLHLSSNGDWLGYAQWPSPEARDSCQFSSPEFSRARASMKEAIEISYPEERLAVEEDFLVF
;
A
#
# COMPACT_ATOMS: atom_id res chain seq x y z
N MET A 1 -7.21 -11.30 11.04
CA MET A 1 -6.43 -10.65 9.95
C MET A 1 -7.40 -9.86 9.10
N VAL A 2 -6.98 -8.71 8.61
CA VAL A 2 -7.77 -7.85 7.73
C VAL A 2 -6.92 -7.44 6.54
N VAL A 3 -7.56 -7.24 5.40
CA VAL A 3 -6.92 -6.73 4.19
C VAL A 3 -7.48 -5.36 3.87
N TYR A 4 -6.63 -4.49 3.36
CA TYR A 4 -7.07 -3.26 2.72
C TYR A 4 -6.59 -3.20 1.29
N LEU A 5 -7.54 -2.94 0.39
CA LEU A 5 -7.31 -2.75 -1.02
C LEU A 5 -7.27 -1.26 -1.30
N TYR A 6 -6.16 -0.81 -1.87
CA TYR A 6 -6.01 0.52 -2.42
C TYR A 6 -5.98 0.43 -3.93
N ARG A 7 -6.58 1.40 -4.62
CA ARG A 7 -6.54 1.48 -6.07
C ARG A 7 -6.21 2.90 -6.52
N TRP A 8 -5.35 3.00 -7.54
CA TRP A 8 -4.90 4.27 -8.09
C TRP A 8 -4.76 4.20 -9.61
N LYS A 9 -5.01 5.32 -10.28
CA LYS A 9 -4.45 5.59 -11.60
C LYS A 9 -3.21 6.45 -11.41
N LEU A 10 -2.10 6.08 -12.04
CA LEU A 10 -0.85 6.83 -11.94
C LEU A 10 -0.70 7.78 -13.13
N LYS A 11 0.00 8.90 -12.90
CA LYS A 11 0.42 9.80 -13.98
C LYS A 11 1.42 9.08 -14.89
N ALA A 12 1.25 9.23 -16.20
CA ALA A 12 2.14 8.61 -17.18
C ALA A 12 3.61 8.99 -16.92
N GLY A 13 4.48 7.97 -16.87
CA GLY A 13 5.92 8.13 -16.65
C GLY A 13 6.34 8.25 -15.18
N ARG A 14 5.39 8.29 -14.24
CA ARG A 14 5.66 8.35 -12.78
C ARG A 14 5.61 6.96 -12.12
N GLU A 15 5.34 5.90 -12.87
CA GLU A 15 5.23 4.53 -12.35
C GLU A 15 6.51 4.06 -11.65
N PRO A 16 7.74 4.30 -12.17
CA PRO A 16 8.96 3.90 -11.49
C PRO A 16 9.13 4.57 -10.12
N GLU A 17 8.82 5.86 -10.03
CA GLU A 17 8.85 6.64 -8.79
C GLU A 17 7.83 6.10 -7.79
N PHE A 18 6.59 5.89 -8.24
CA PHE A 18 5.53 5.33 -7.40
C PHE A 18 5.93 3.97 -6.82
N LYS A 19 6.47 3.06 -7.66
CA LYS A 19 6.89 1.71 -7.24
C LYS A 19 8.00 1.76 -6.19
N ALA A 20 9.01 2.62 -6.40
CA ALA A 20 10.12 2.77 -5.45
C ALA A 20 9.61 3.29 -4.10
N SER A 21 8.81 4.35 -4.12
CA SER A 21 8.24 4.95 -2.91
C SER A 21 7.25 4.00 -2.20
N TRP A 22 6.41 3.27 -2.94
CA TRP A 22 5.53 2.23 -2.40
C TRP A 22 6.30 1.10 -1.70
N ALA A 23 7.44 0.68 -2.27
CA ALA A 23 8.27 -0.34 -1.65
C ALA A 23 8.85 0.14 -0.32
N LEU A 24 9.36 1.37 -0.25
CA LEU A 24 9.87 1.98 0.98
C LEU A 24 8.79 2.08 2.06
N VAL A 25 7.60 2.59 1.70
CA VAL A 25 6.46 2.70 2.62
C VAL A 25 6.05 1.31 3.13
N THR A 26 5.92 0.33 2.24
CA THR A 26 5.53 -1.04 2.61
C THR A 26 6.54 -1.68 3.55
N GLN A 27 7.84 -1.56 3.26
CA GLN A 27 8.90 -2.11 4.11
C GLN A 27 8.90 -1.45 5.50
N ALA A 28 8.77 -0.12 5.55
CA ALA A 28 8.70 0.61 6.81
C ALA A 28 7.49 0.20 7.67
N LEU A 29 6.31 0.02 7.06
CA LEU A 29 5.11 -0.43 7.78
C LEU A 29 5.23 -1.87 8.26
N ARG A 30 5.88 -2.76 7.50
CA ARG A 30 6.18 -4.13 7.95
C ARG A 30 7.11 -4.13 9.15
N GLN A 31 8.18 -3.35 9.10
CA GLN A 31 9.19 -3.30 10.15
C GLN A 31 8.70 -2.64 11.43
N ASN A 32 7.91 -1.57 11.32
CA ASN A 32 7.62 -0.69 12.46
C ASN A 32 6.16 -0.73 12.93
N CYS A 33 5.22 -1.23 12.12
CA CYS A 33 3.79 -1.21 12.43
C CYS A 33 3.12 -2.59 12.42
N GLY A 34 3.89 -3.66 12.21
CA GLY A 34 3.34 -5.02 12.24
C GLY A 34 2.49 -5.39 11.02
N SER A 35 2.54 -4.60 9.94
CA SER A 35 1.97 -5.00 8.66
C SER A 35 2.54 -6.35 8.23
N LYS A 36 1.70 -7.24 7.70
CA LYS A 36 2.13 -8.53 7.16
C LYS A 36 2.73 -8.39 5.76
N GLY A 37 2.62 -7.20 5.17
CA GLY A 37 3.14 -6.86 3.86
C GLY A 37 2.05 -6.40 2.92
N SER A 38 2.46 -6.05 1.71
CA SER A 38 1.56 -5.62 0.67
C SER A 38 2.04 -6.16 -0.67
N ARG A 39 1.10 -6.48 -1.56
CA ARG A 39 1.37 -6.82 -2.95
C ARG A 39 0.91 -5.68 -3.84
N LEU A 40 1.79 -5.26 -4.76
CA LEU A 40 1.45 -4.26 -5.77
C LEU A 40 1.06 -4.97 -7.06
N HIS A 41 -0.10 -4.63 -7.58
CA HIS A 41 -0.66 -5.18 -8.82
C HIS A 41 -0.83 -4.07 -9.85
N LEU A 42 -0.74 -4.45 -11.12
CA LEU A 42 -1.24 -3.67 -12.25
C LEU A 42 -2.38 -4.47 -12.88
N SER A 43 -3.59 -3.92 -12.90
CA SER A 43 -4.75 -4.55 -13.52
C SER A 43 -4.76 -4.34 -15.04
N SER A 44 -5.59 -5.13 -15.73
CA SER A 44 -5.73 -5.08 -17.20
C SER A 44 -6.29 -3.75 -17.73
N ASN A 45 -7.01 -2.99 -16.90
CA ASN A 45 -7.50 -1.65 -17.23
C ASN A 45 -6.47 -0.53 -16.92
N GLY A 46 -5.27 -0.88 -16.46
CA GLY A 46 -4.18 0.06 -16.18
C GLY A 46 -4.18 0.68 -14.78
N ASP A 47 -5.09 0.28 -13.89
CA ASP A 47 -5.05 0.71 -12.49
C ASP A 47 -3.98 -0.04 -11.70
N TRP A 48 -3.38 0.65 -10.74
CA TRP A 48 -2.45 0.08 -9.77
C TRP A 48 -3.19 -0.25 -8.48
N LEU A 49 -2.93 -1.43 -7.90
CA LEU A 49 -3.59 -1.86 -6.68
C LEU A 49 -2.59 -2.31 -5.60
N GLY A 50 -2.76 -1.78 -4.39
CA GLY A 50 -2.06 -2.27 -3.21
C GLY A 50 -2.97 -3.19 -2.40
N TYR A 51 -2.61 -4.46 -2.28
CA TYR A 51 -3.28 -5.44 -1.41
C TYR A 51 -2.45 -5.58 -0.13
N ALA A 52 -2.86 -4.93 0.97
CA ALA A 52 -2.09 -4.88 2.22
C ALA A 52 -2.75 -5.70 3.33
N GLN A 53 -1.99 -6.61 3.94
CA GLN A 53 -2.44 -7.43 5.06
C GLN A 53 -2.01 -6.85 6.40
N TRP A 54 -2.94 -6.87 7.36
CA TRP A 54 -2.75 -6.40 8.73
C TRP A 54 -3.28 -7.41 9.75
N PRO A 55 -2.65 -7.53 10.94
CA PRO A 55 -3.13 -8.41 11.99
C PRO A 55 -4.59 -8.12 12.39
N SER A 56 -4.93 -6.83 12.52
CA SER A 56 -6.28 -6.32 12.82
C SER A 56 -6.45 -4.88 12.30
N PRO A 57 -7.68 -4.34 12.25
CA PRO A 57 -7.93 -2.93 11.95
C PRO A 57 -7.19 -2.00 12.92
N GLU A 58 -7.19 -2.33 14.22
CA GLU A 58 -6.56 -1.52 15.26
C GLU A 58 -5.05 -1.42 15.04
N ALA A 59 -4.38 -2.51 14.64
CA ALA A 59 -2.95 -2.51 14.33
C ALA A 59 -2.59 -1.58 13.16
N ARG A 60 -3.48 -1.46 12.17
CA ARG A 60 -3.33 -0.50 11.07
C ARG A 60 -3.54 0.93 11.58
N ASP A 61 -4.63 1.17 12.30
CA ASP A 61 -5.07 2.52 12.67
C ASP A 61 -4.20 3.14 13.78
N SER A 62 -3.60 2.32 14.64
CA SER A 62 -2.69 2.77 15.69
C SER A 62 -1.25 2.99 15.23
N CYS A 63 -0.93 2.70 13.95
CA CYS A 63 0.41 2.89 13.41
C CYS A 63 0.76 4.39 13.32
N GLN A 64 1.70 4.83 14.17
CA GLN A 64 2.18 6.22 14.19
C GLN A 64 3.61 6.38 13.66
N PHE A 65 4.13 5.36 12.96
CA PHE A 65 5.50 5.41 12.44
C PHE A 65 5.69 6.60 11.49
N SER A 66 6.75 7.37 11.74
CA SER A 66 7.15 8.49 10.92
C SER A 66 8.66 8.63 10.91
N SER A 67 9.22 8.90 9.74
CA SER A 67 10.60 9.29 9.54
C SER A 67 10.66 10.27 8.36
N PRO A 68 11.76 11.02 8.18
CA PRO A 68 11.93 11.88 7.01
C PRO A 68 11.85 11.11 5.69
N GLU A 69 12.45 9.92 5.63
CA GLU A 69 12.40 9.05 4.45
C GLU A 69 10.99 8.52 4.19
N PHE A 70 10.31 8.04 5.23
CA PHE A 70 8.93 7.57 5.14
C PHE A 70 7.98 8.68 4.67
N SER A 71 8.14 9.89 5.21
CA SER A 71 7.36 11.06 4.83
C SER A 71 7.59 11.46 3.37
N ARG A 72 8.86 11.46 2.93
CA ARG A 72 9.21 11.73 1.52
C ARG A 72 8.63 10.67 0.57
N ALA A 73 8.74 9.39 0.92
CA ALA A 73 8.19 8.31 0.12
C ALA A 73 6.66 8.43 0.01
N ARG A 74 5.95 8.71 1.11
CA ARG A 74 4.50 8.96 1.07
C ARG A 74 4.13 10.17 0.21
N ALA A 75 4.90 11.25 0.27
CA ALA A 75 4.68 12.44 -0.56
C ALA A 75 4.89 12.11 -2.05
N SER A 76 6.00 11.45 -2.40
CA SER A 76 6.32 11.01 -3.76
C SER A 76 5.24 10.07 -4.34
N MET A 77 4.75 9.11 -3.55
CA MET A 77 3.59 8.29 -3.95
C MET A 77 2.38 9.16 -4.28
N LYS A 78 2.04 10.12 -3.41
CA LYS A 78 0.90 11.02 -3.60
C LYS A 78 1.05 11.87 -4.87
N GLU A 79 2.25 12.34 -5.16
CA GLU A 79 2.53 13.15 -6.36
C GLU A 79 2.42 12.36 -7.66
N ALA A 80 2.76 11.07 -7.63
CA ALA A 80 2.67 10.17 -8.78
C ALA A 80 1.24 9.72 -9.10
N ILE A 81 0.30 9.83 -8.15
CA ILE A 81 -1.10 9.47 -8.33
C ILE A 81 -1.84 10.54 -9.16
N GLU A 82 -2.55 10.11 -10.20
CA GLU A 82 -3.50 10.92 -10.97
C GLU A 82 -4.91 10.83 -10.34
N ILE A 83 -5.36 9.62 -10.03
CA ILE A 83 -6.67 9.35 -9.42
C ILE A 83 -6.46 8.39 -8.25
N SER A 84 -7.00 8.73 -7.08
CA SER A 84 -7.13 7.79 -5.97
C SER A 84 -8.58 7.37 -5.85
N TYR A 85 -8.83 6.06 -5.87
CA TYR A 85 -10.16 5.52 -5.62
C TYR A 85 -10.36 5.33 -4.09
N PRO A 86 -11.61 5.20 -3.62
CA PRO A 86 -11.88 4.86 -2.23
C PRO A 86 -11.17 3.56 -1.85
N GLU A 87 -10.58 3.53 -0.65
CA GLU A 87 -10.03 2.30 -0.10
C GLU A 87 -11.15 1.34 0.30
N GLU A 88 -10.87 0.05 0.21
CA GLU A 88 -11.82 -0.99 0.59
C GLU A 88 -11.21 -1.88 1.67
N ARG A 89 -11.97 -2.13 2.74
CA ARG A 89 -11.61 -3.09 3.79
C ARG A 89 -12.20 -4.44 3.45
N LEU A 90 -11.34 -5.45 3.35
CA LEU A 90 -11.71 -6.81 2.98
C LEU A 90 -11.53 -7.74 4.19
N ALA A 91 -12.55 -8.56 4.46
CA ALA A 91 -12.42 -9.71 5.34
C ALA A 91 -11.68 -10.83 4.61
N VAL A 92 -10.85 -11.58 5.33
CA VAL A 92 -10.18 -12.77 4.79
C VAL A 92 -11.02 -13.98 5.17
N GLU A 93 -11.72 -14.55 4.19
CA GLU A 93 -12.50 -15.78 4.39
C GLU A 93 -11.60 -17.02 4.27
N GLU A 94 -10.69 -17.02 3.29
CA GLU A 94 -9.69 -18.10 3.07
C GLU A 94 -8.37 -17.47 2.56
N ASP A 95 -7.22 -18.06 2.93
CA ASP A 95 -5.90 -17.59 2.50
C ASP A 95 -5.00 -18.77 2.08
N PHE A 96 -4.61 -18.80 0.81
CA PHE A 96 -3.70 -19.76 0.21
C PHE A 96 -2.47 -19.09 -0.42
N LEU A 97 -2.15 -17.85 -0.02
CA LEU A 97 -0.98 -17.16 -0.52
C LEU A 97 0.29 -17.85 0.00
N VAL A 98 1.12 -18.31 -0.93
CA VAL A 98 2.48 -18.78 -0.65
C VAL A 98 3.44 -17.59 -0.69
N PHE A 99 4.33 -17.53 0.31
CA PHE A 99 5.33 -16.48 0.51
C PHE A 99 6.72 -16.92 0.09
#